data_AF-A0A2V3JA39-F1
#
_entry.id   AF-A0A2V3JA39-F1
#
_cell.length_a   1.000
_cell.length_b   1.000
_cell.length_c   1.000
_cell.angle_alpha   90.00
_cell.angle_beta   90.00
_cell.angle_gamma   90.00
#
_symmetry.space_group_name_H-M   'P 1'
#
loop_
_entity.id
_entity.type
_entity.pdbx_description
1 polymer ?
#
loop_
_entity_poly.entity_id
_entity_poly.type
_entity_poly.pdbx_seq_one_letter_code
_entity_poly.pdbx_strand_id
1 'polypeptide(L)'
;MVYSYILESYDTSWSDWTSNTSMAYNNLPNGNYTFKVKAKDQADNIDPTPAERAFTVFVGGNLPPIANFTYTPENPVVNQTITFNASNFSDPDGFIVKYVWNFGDSSAGEGKVVTHSYSSPADYIVTLNVIDDKGAKNTTSREVKVKEEAKPRVSIYKQTFTIPLKVGEYGLGFNASWFVTLYNTTTYEVLAERTQRTGGSCQSQVRRRKERQKHQKCDPITRFFISLSCLTSFPLIQ
;
A
#
# COMPACT_ATOMS: atom_id res chain seq x y z
N MET A 1 12.64 -49.31 -35.04
CA MET A 1 13.44 -48.25 -34.40
C MET A 1 14.03 -48.82 -33.13
N VAL A 2 15.31 -48.57 -32.88
CA VAL A 2 16.02 -49.02 -31.68
C VAL A 2 16.67 -47.82 -31.00
N TYR A 3 16.92 -47.94 -29.70
CA TYR A 3 17.42 -46.87 -28.84
C TYR A 3 18.73 -47.28 -28.19
N SER A 4 19.56 -46.29 -27.90
CA SER A 4 20.78 -46.43 -27.13
C SER A 4 20.82 -45.30 -26.11
N TYR A 5 21.28 -45.61 -24.90
CA TYR A 5 21.17 -44.74 -23.73
C TYR A 5 22.56 -44.48 -23.13
N ILE A 6 22.73 -43.34 -22.49
CA ILE A 6 23.90 -43.05 -21.66
C ILE A 6 23.51 -42.12 -20.51
N LEU A 7 24.03 -42.37 -19.32
CA LEU A 7 23.99 -41.47 -18.19
C LEU A 7 25.37 -40.84 -18.00
N GLU A 8 25.53 -39.59 -18.45
CA GLU A 8 26.80 -38.88 -18.33
C GLU A 8 27.20 -38.75 -16.86
N SER A 9 28.50 -38.85 -16.59
CA SER A 9 29.10 -38.92 -15.24
C SER A 9 28.87 -40.24 -14.47
N TYR A 10 28.18 -41.23 -15.08
CA TYR A 10 28.05 -42.58 -14.53
C TYR A 10 28.55 -43.65 -15.51
N ASP A 11 28.10 -43.59 -16.77
CA ASP A 11 28.51 -44.51 -17.82
C ASP A 11 29.75 -44.01 -18.56
N THR A 12 30.57 -44.94 -19.04
CA THR A 12 31.74 -44.63 -19.88
C THR A 12 31.43 -44.71 -21.38
N SER A 13 30.28 -45.27 -21.76
CA SER A 13 29.89 -45.47 -23.15
C SER A 13 28.38 -45.62 -23.28
N TRP A 14 27.88 -45.38 -24.50
CA TRP A 14 26.50 -45.68 -24.87
C TRP A 14 26.19 -47.17 -24.70
N SER A 15 24.97 -47.49 -24.27
CA SER A 15 24.46 -48.86 -24.21
C SER A 15 24.35 -49.49 -25.60
N ASP A 16 24.26 -50.81 -25.64
CA ASP A 16 23.84 -51.53 -26.84
C ASP A 16 22.47 -51.05 -27.33
N TRP A 17 22.26 -51.19 -28.64
CA TRP A 17 20.98 -50.88 -29.27
C TRP A 17 19.89 -51.85 -28.80
N THR A 18 18.77 -51.31 -28.33
CA THR A 18 17.65 -52.10 -27.80
C THR A 18 16.31 -51.58 -28.30
N SER A 19 15.28 -52.44 -28.35
CA SER A 19 13.89 -52.04 -28.58
C SER A 19 13.18 -51.59 -27.31
N ASN A 20 13.82 -51.72 -26.15
CA ASN A 20 13.28 -51.19 -24.90
C ASN A 20 13.15 -49.68 -25.01
N THR A 21 12.06 -49.13 -24.49
CA THR A 21 11.81 -47.68 -24.46
C THR A 21 12.22 -47.03 -23.15
N SER A 22 12.81 -47.80 -22.23
CA SER A 22 13.26 -47.34 -20.91
C SER A 22 14.60 -47.99 -20.51
N MET A 23 15.34 -47.27 -19.66
CA MET A 23 16.58 -47.70 -19.01
C MET A 23 16.49 -47.36 -17.53
N ALA A 24 16.95 -48.24 -16.65
CA ALA A 24 16.91 -48.05 -15.20
C ALA A 24 18.33 -48.03 -14.62
N TYR A 25 18.60 -47.06 -13.76
CA TYR A 25 19.81 -46.98 -12.95
C TYR A 25 19.42 -47.09 -11.48
N ASN A 26 20.16 -47.88 -10.72
CA ASN A 26 19.91 -48.10 -9.29
C ASN A 26 21.12 -47.62 -8.49
N ASN A 27 20.89 -47.17 -7.26
CA ASN A 27 21.95 -46.78 -6.31
C ASN A 27 22.91 -45.71 -6.87
N LEU A 28 22.40 -44.76 -7.63
CA LEU A 28 23.19 -43.64 -8.11
C LEU A 28 23.74 -42.85 -6.91
N PRO A 29 25.06 -42.59 -6.85
CA PRO A 29 25.64 -41.69 -5.87
C PRO A 29 25.08 -40.27 -5.97
N ASN A 30 25.41 -39.44 -4.97
CA ASN A 30 25.05 -38.03 -5.03
C ASN A 30 25.83 -37.35 -6.15
N GLY A 31 25.13 -36.62 -7.00
CA GLY A 31 25.75 -36.00 -8.16
C GLY A 31 24.77 -35.39 -9.12
N ASN A 32 25.33 -34.73 -10.13
CA ASN A 32 24.60 -34.17 -11.26
C ASN A 32 24.75 -35.12 -12.43
N TYR A 33 23.63 -35.45 -13.06
CA TYR A 33 23.58 -36.41 -14.16
C TYR A 33 22.85 -35.83 -15.36
N THR A 34 23.30 -36.21 -16.54
CA THR A 34 22.60 -35.94 -17.80
C THR A 34 22.27 -37.26 -18.46
N PHE A 35 20.99 -37.60 -18.52
CA PHE A 35 20.51 -38.77 -19.25
C PHE A 35 20.31 -38.40 -20.71
N LYS A 36 20.91 -39.17 -21.63
CA LYS A 36 20.77 -38.99 -23.07
C LYS A 36 20.26 -40.25 -23.75
N VAL A 37 19.45 -40.06 -24.78
CA VAL A 37 18.92 -41.14 -25.63
C VAL A 37 19.06 -40.74 -27.09
N LYS A 38 19.52 -41.69 -27.91
CA LYS A 38 19.54 -41.57 -29.37
C LYS A 38 18.83 -42.75 -30.00
N ALA A 39 18.27 -42.53 -31.19
CA ALA A 39 17.55 -43.56 -31.92
C ALA A 39 18.26 -43.94 -33.23
N LYS A 40 17.99 -45.15 -33.70
CA LYS A 40 18.38 -45.65 -35.02
C LYS A 40 17.19 -46.29 -35.73
N ASP A 41 17.00 -45.97 -37.01
CA ASP A 41 15.93 -46.53 -37.84
C ASP A 41 16.33 -47.89 -38.46
N GLN A 42 15.48 -48.46 -39.32
CA GLN A 42 15.75 -49.73 -40.00
C GLN A 42 16.79 -49.60 -41.14
N ALA A 43 17.02 -48.39 -41.63
CA ALA A 43 18.02 -48.08 -42.64
C ALA A 43 19.38 -47.68 -42.02
N ASP A 44 19.58 -47.96 -40.73
CA ASP A 44 20.76 -47.62 -39.94
C ASP A 44 21.07 -46.10 -39.82
N ASN A 45 20.10 -45.24 -40.08
CA ASN A 45 20.26 -43.80 -39.82
C ASN A 45 20.17 -43.54 -38.31
N ILE A 46 21.20 -42.88 -37.77
CA ILE A 46 21.30 -42.54 -36.34
C ILE A 46 20.92 -41.07 -36.14
N ASP A 47 20.11 -40.80 -35.12
CA ASP A 47 19.81 -39.45 -34.65
C ASP A 47 21.11 -38.70 -34.27
N PRO A 48 21.47 -37.62 -34.99
CA PRO A 48 22.67 -36.84 -34.71
C PRO A 48 22.52 -35.92 -33.48
N THR A 49 21.29 -35.76 -32.97
CA THR A 49 20.94 -34.84 -31.88
C THR A 49 20.23 -35.59 -30.75
N PRO A 50 20.96 -36.35 -29.91
CA PRO A 50 20.34 -37.11 -28.83
C PRO A 50 19.48 -36.23 -27.93
N ALA A 51 18.29 -36.71 -27.58
CA ALA A 51 17.46 -36.05 -26.59
C ALA A 51 18.10 -36.20 -25.20
N GLU A 52 18.11 -35.14 -24.42
CA GLU A 52 18.78 -35.10 -23.12
C GLU A 52 17.92 -34.50 -22.01
N ARG A 53 18.18 -34.94 -20.78
CA ARG A 53 17.58 -34.37 -19.57
C ARG A 53 18.56 -34.42 -18.41
N ALA A 54 18.82 -33.26 -17.81
CA ALA A 54 19.62 -33.15 -16.60
C ALA A 54 18.77 -33.36 -15.33
N PHE A 55 19.36 -33.99 -14.31
CA PHE A 55 18.78 -34.15 -12.99
C PHE A 55 19.89 -34.28 -11.93
N THR A 56 19.53 -34.14 -10.67
CA THR A 56 20.44 -34.34 -9.54
C THR A 56 19.95 -35.50 -8.68
N VAL A 57 20.89 -36.29 -8.17
CA VAL A 57 20.61 -37.33 -7.18
C VAL A 57 21.22 -36.88 -5.86
N PHE A 58 20.43 -37.00 -4.79
CA PHE A 58 20.88 -36.69 -3.44
C PHE A 58 20.27 -37.70 -2.46
N VAL A 59 21.01 -38.76 -2.18
CA VAL A 59 20.72 -39.82 -1.22
C VAL A 59 21.48 -39.51 0.08
N GLY A 60 20.76 -39.41 1.20
CA GLY A 60 21.36 -39.32 2.54
C GLY A 60 21.81 -37.94 3.02
N GLY A 61 21.45 -36.86 2.32
CA GLY A 61 21.59 -35.50 2.83
C GLY A 61 20.24 -34.79 2.90
N ASN A 62 20.20 -33.72 3.69
CA ASN A 62 19.05 -32.83 3.82
C ASN A 62 19.17 -31.65 2.83
N LEU A 63 18.20 -31.42 1.95
CA LEU A 63 18.20 -30.22 1.12
C LEU A 63 17.63 -29.06 1.95
N PRO A 64 18.17 -27.84 1.81
CA PRO A 64 17.62 -26.70 2.53
C PRO A 64 16.21 -26.37 2.01
N PRO A 65 15.31 -25.90 2.88
CA PRO A 65 13.95 -25.54 2.48
C PRO A 65 13.96 -24.33 1.54
N ILE A 66 12.91 -24.17 0.75
CA ILE A 66 12.75 -22.97 -0.09
C ILE A 66 12.24 -21.81 0.80
N ALA A 67 13.09 -20.82 1.07
CA ALA A 67 12.73 -19.64 1.84
C ALA A 67 12.19 -18.52 0.93
N ASN A 68 10.88 -18.23 1.03
CA ASN A 68 10.27 -17.10 0.35
C ASN A 68 8.97 -16.68 1.07
N PHE A 69 8.44 -15.48 0.79
CA PHE A 69 7.19 -15.00 1.36
C PHE A 69 6.53 -13.90 0.55
N THR A 70 5.22 -13.74 0.76
CA THR A 70 4.43 -12.58 0.32
C THR A 70 4.01 -11.73 1.51
N TYR A 71 3.65 -10.48 1.25
CA TYR A 71 3.03 -9.62 2.25
C TYR A 71 1.90 -8.80 1.64
N THR A 72 0.92 -8.43 2.47
CA THR A 72 -0.22 -7.59 2.08
C THR A 72 -0.54 -6.59 3.19
N PRO A 73 -0.92 -5.35 2.86
CA PRO A 73 -1.06 -4.77 1.52
C PRO A 73 0.29 -4.45 0.84
N GLU A 74 0.27 -4.26 -0.48
CA GLU A 74 1.48 -3.94 -1.27
C GLU A 74 2.07 -2.56 -0.94
N ASN A 75 1.20 -1.61 -0.59
CA ASN A 75 1.56 -0.23 -0.23
C ASN A 75 1.10 0.07 1.21
N PRO A 76 1.77 -0.47 2.23
CA PRO A 76 1.37 -0.24 3.61
C PRO A 76 1.68 1.18 4.06
N VAL A 77 0.83 1.70 4.95
CA VAL A 77 1.08 2.96 5.66
C VAL A 77 1.38 2.70 7.14
N VAL A 78 1.92 3.70 7.82
CA VAL A 78 2.17 3.65 9.27
C VAL A 78 0.93 3.18 10.05
N ASN A 79 1.17 2.39 11.09
CA ASN A 79 0.16 1.78 11.96
C ASN A 79 -0.86 0.87 11.26
N GLN A 80 -0.70 0.59 9.97
CA GLN A 80 -1.50 -0.40 9.27
C GLN A 80 -0.97 -1.82 9.56
N THR A 81 -1.89 -2.76 9.82
CA THR A 81 -1.54 -4.17 9.93
C THR A 81 -1.14 -4.74 8.57
N ILE A 82 0.06 -5.31 8.50
CA ILE A 82 0.61 -6.01 7.35
C ILE A 82 0.62 -7.50 7.67
N THR A 83 0.09 -8.33 6.78
CA THR A 83 0.16 -9.79 6.88
C THR A 83 1.31 -10.31 6.05
N PHE A 84 2.19 -11.11 6.65
CA PHE A 84 3.29 -11.82 6.00
C PHE A 84 2.96 -13.31 5.92
N ASN A 85 3.15 -13.91 4.74
CA ASN A 85 2.72 -15.29 4.48
C ASN A 85 3.81 -16.09 3.75
N ALA A 86 4.30 -17.15 4.41
CA ALA A 86 5.28 -18.10 3.88
C ALA A 86 4.68 -19.48 3.53
N SER A 87 3.34 -19.59 3.44
CA SER A 87 2.64 -20.88 3.32
C SER A 87 2.85 -21.62 2.01
N ASN A 88 3.18 -20.89 0.93
CA ASN A 88 3.28 -21.45 -0.42
C ASN A 88 4.63 -22.13 -0.70
N PHE A 89 5.53 -22.15 0.28
CA PHE A 89 6.89 -22.65 0.11
C PHE A 89 7.12 -23.88 0.98
N SER A 90 7.92 -24.80 0.45
CA SER A 90 8.08 -26.16 0.98
C SER A 90 9.55 -26.57 0.96
N ASP A 91 9.80 -27.72 1.57
CA ASP A 91 11.09 -28.38 1.59
C ASP A 91 11.07 -29.53 0.56
N PRO A 92 12.00 -29.57 -0.41
CA PRO A 92 12.02 -30.59 -1.46
C PRO A 92 12.14 -32.04 -0.97
N ASP A 93 12.75 -32.28 0.20
CA ASP A 93 12.97 -33.63 0.75
C ASP A 93 12.47 -33.81 2.19
N GLY A 94 11.59 -32.93 2.65
CA GLY A 94 11.12 -32.90 4.03
C GLY A 94 9.97 -31.92 4.27
N PHE A 95 9.93 -31.33 5.46
CA PHE A 95 8.97 -30.29 5.81
C PHE A 95 9.58 -29.23 6.73
N ILE A 96 9.11 -27.99 6.58
CA ILE A 96 9.57 -26.87 7.40
C ILE A 96 8.96 -26.96 8.80
N VAL A 97 9.81 -27.00 9.83
CA VAL A 97 9.40 -27.07 11.25
C VAL A 97 9.42 -25.72 11.96
N LYS A 98 10.21 -24.75 11.48
CA LYS A 98 10.30 -23.42 12.12
C LYS A 98 10.34 -22.28 11.11
N TYR A 99 9.62 -21.21 11.43
CA TYR A 99 9.58 -19.94 10.70
C TYR A 99 9.91 -18.81 11.67
N VAL A 100 11.01 -18.10 11.44
CA VAL A 100 11.47 -16.99 12.28
C VAL A 100 11.55 -15.72 11.44
N TRP A 101 10.90 -14.66 11.91
CA TRP A 101 10.83 -13.37 11.25
C TRP A 101 11.62 -12.32 12.01
N ASN A 102 12.30 -11.45 11.26
CA ASN A 102 12.81 -10.18 11.75
C ASN A 102 12.24 -9.08 10.84
N PHE A 103 11.53 -8.12 11.43
CA PHE A 103 10.83 -7.08 10.67
C PHE A 103 11.71 -5.86 10.35
N GLY A 104 12.97 -5.84 10.80
CA GLY A 104 13.89 -4.74 10.50
C GLY A 104 13.72 -3.49 11.37
N ASP A 105 12.81 -3.54 12.35
CA ASP A 105 12.53 -2.47 13.33
C ASP A 105 12.83 -2.92 14.77
N SER A 106 13.70 -3.93 14.93
CA SER A 106 14.02 -4.65 16.17
C SER A 106 12.94 -5.59 16.72
N SER A 107 11.77 -5.67 16.07
CA SER A 107 10.76 -6.67 16.40
C SER A 107 10.97 -7.98 15.63
N ALA A 108 10.44 -9.06 16.20
CA ALA A 108 10.52 -10.41 15.65
C ALA A 108 9.16 -11.12 15.76
N GLY A 109 8.98 -12.14 14.94
CA GLY A 109 7.79 -12.98 14.94
C GLY A 109 8.13 -14.44 14.68
N GLU A 110 7.22 -15.34 15.07
CA GLU A 110 7.33 -16.76 14.74
C GLU A 110 6.00 -17.27 14.18
N GLY A 111 6.08 -18.17 13.20
CA GLY A 111 4.91 -18.78 12.56
C GLY A 111 4.91 -18.66 11.03
N LYS A 112 4.16 -19.54 10.38
CA LYS A 112 4.04 -19.60 8.90
C LYS A 112 3.35 -18.37 8.31
N VAL A 113 2.39 -17.81 9.05
CA VAL A 113 1.69 -16.56 8.75
C VAL A 113 1.74 -15.68 9.99
N VAL A 114 2.20 -14.44 9.84
CA VAL A 114 2.33 -13.48 10.94
C VAL A 114 1.82 -12.12 10.52
N THR A 115 1.46 -11.28 11.49
CA THR A 115 1.07 -9.89 11.25
C THR A 115 2.00 -8.95 11.99
N HIS A 116 2.33 -7.81 11.38
CA HIS A 116 3.12 -6.75 12.00
C HIS A 116 2.68 -5.36 11.53
N SER A 117 3.01 -4.32 12.26
CA SER A 117 2.74 -2.92 11.91
C SER A 117 3.89 -2.02 12.31
N TYR A 118 4.22 -1.03 11.49
CA TYR A 118 5.32 -0.10 11.74
C TYR A 118 4.81 1.27 12.22
N SER A 119 5.44 1.83 13.24
CA SER A 119 5.05 3.12 13.83
C SER A 119 5.55 4.35 13.05
N SER A 120 6.55 4.15 12.19
CA SER A 120 7.24 5.22 11.48
C SER A 120 7.36 4.88 9.98
N PRO A 121 7.35 5.89 9.10
CA PRO A 121 7.59 5.66 7.68
C PRO A 121 9.06 5.35 7.45
N ALA A 122 9.35 4.24 6.78
CA ALA A 122 10.71 3.84 6.38
C ALA A 122 10.66 2.67 5.38
N ASP A 123 11.81 2.36 4.82
CA ASP A 123 12.04 1.14 4.05
C ASP A 123 12.62 0.07 5.00
N TYR A 124 11.81 -0.95 5.31
CA TYR A 124 12.17 -2.01 6.26
C TYR A 124 12.63 -3.27 5.52
N ILE A 125 13.77 -3.83 5.92
CA ILE A 125 14.25 -5.12 5.40
C ILE A 125 13.68 -6.24 6.26
N VAL A 126 12.62 -6.90 5.77
CA VAL A 126 12.01 -8.04 6.44
C VAL A 126 12.76 -9.30 6.06
N THR A 127 13.22 -10.04 7.07
CA THR A 127 13.99 -11.28 6.90
C THR A 127 13.22 -12.47 7.46
N LEU A 128 13.11 -13.52 6.66
CA LEU A 128 12.54 -14.81 7.04
C LEU A 128 13.66 -15.86 7.06
N ASN A 129 13.84 -16.51 8.20
CA ASN A 129 14.68 -17.70 8.35
C ASN A 129 13.80 -18.92 8.61
N VAL A 130 13.87 -19.92 7.74
CA VAL A 130 13.15 -21.19 7.84
C VAL A 130 14.10 -22.32 8.19
N ILE A 131 13.60 -23.29 8.97
CA ILE A 131 14.34 -24.49 9.39
C ILE A 131 13.47 -25.71 9.11
N ASP A 132 14.04 -26.73 8.50
CA ASP A 132 13.37 -28.01 8.21
C ASP A 132 13.50 -29.05 9.33
N ASP A 133 12.84 -30.20 9.13
CA ASP A 133 12.78 -31.32 10.09
C ASP A 133 14.11 -32.02 10.34
N LYS A 134 15.09 -31.82 9.47
CA LYS A 134 16.45 -32.36 9.57
C LYS A 134 17.49 -31.27 9.90
N GLY A 135 17.03 -30.06 10.20
CA GLY A 135 17.81 -28.94 10.72
C GLY A 135 18.51 -28.06 9.68
N ALA A 136 18.35 -28.28 8.37
CA ALA A 136 18.88 -27.32 7.40
C ALA A 136 18.03 -26.05 7.40
N LYS A 137 18.66 -24.96 6.96
CA LYS A 137 18.16 -23.60 7.10
C LYS A 137 18.28 -22.88 5.80
N ASN A 138 17.34 -21.98 5.56
CA ASN A 138 17.43 -21.04 4.46
C ASN A 138 16.84 -19.70 4.89
N THR A 139 17.40 -18.63 4.34
CA THR A 139 17.04 -17.26 4.70
C THR A 139 16.72 -16.47 3.44
N THR A 140 15.67 -15.66 3.51
CA THR A 140 15.32 -14.69 2.46
C THR A 140 15.02 -13.34 3.08
N SER A 141 15.19 -12.28 2.30
CA SER A 141 14.85 -10.92 2.72
C SER A 141 14.09 -10.18 1.62
N ARG A 142 13.12 -9.35 2.01
CA ARG A 142 12.40 -8.45 1.10
C ARG A 142 12.25 -7.07 1.74
N GLU A 143 12.34 -6.04 0.91
CA GLU A 143 12.11 -4.66 1.31
C GLU A 143 10.60 -4.38 1.38
N VAL A 144 10.15 -3.75 2.47
CA VAL A 144 8.78 -3.27 2.67
C VAL A 144 8.82 -1.77 2.87
N LYS A 145 8.30 -1.02 1.89
CA LYS A 145 8.24 0.45 1.93
C LYS A 145 6.98 0.93 2.64
N VAL A 146 7.12 1.46 3.85
CA VAL A 146 6.01 1.98 4.66
C VAL A 146 5.90 3.49 4.48
N LYS A 147 4.74 3.95 4.03
CA LYS A 147 4.47 5.37 3.78
C LYS A 147 3.77 6.03 4.97
N GLU A 148 3.85 7.35 5.05
CA GLU A 148 2.99 8.11 5.98
C GLU A 148 1.51 7.93 5.61
N GLU A 149 0.65 7.96 6.63
CA GLU A 149 -0.79 7.99 6.42
C GLU A 149 -1.19 9.35 5.81
N ALA A 150 -2.00 9.32 4.76
CA ALA A 150 -2.50 10.54 4.14
C ALA A 150 -3.43 11.27 5.11
N LYS A 151 -3.09 12.53 5.46
CA LYS A 151 -3.96 13.36 6.30
C LYS A 151 -5.36 13.49 5.66
N PRO A 152 -6.44 13.44 6.45
CA PRO A 152 -7.77 13.66 5.93
C PRO A 152 -7.87 15.08 5.35
N ARG A 153 -8.27 15.20 4.08
CA ARG A 153 -8.60 16.50 3.49
C ARG A 153 -10.04 16.84 3.86
N VAL A 154 -10.23 17.91 4.62
CA VAL A 154 -11.56 18.50 4.84
C VAL A 154 -11.87 19.42 3.66
N SER A 155 -12.80 19.00 2.81
CA SER A 155 -13.36 19.85 1.75
C SER A 155 -14.57 20.59 2.31
N ILE A 156 -14.43 21.89 2.61
CA ILE A 156 -15.59 22.75 2.87
C ILE A 156 -16.17 23.11 1.50
N TYR A 157 -17.26 22.47 1.11
CA TYR A 157 -18.05 22.92 -0.04
C TYR A 157 -18.62 24.30 0.29
N LYS A 158 -18.53 25.24 -0.66
CA LYS A 158 -19.05 26.60 -0.54
C LYS A 158 -20.55 26.56 -0.19
N GLN A 159 -20.88 26.67 1.09
CA GLN A 159 -22.27 26.79 1.54
C GLN A 159 -22.63 28.27 1.58
N THR A 160 -23.59 28.65 0.74
CA THR A 160 -24.23 29.95 0.83
C THR A 160 -25.31 29.86 1.91
N PHE A 161 -25.15 30.59 3.01
CA PHE A 161 -26.20 30.73 4.02
C PHE A 161 -26.93 32.06 3.79
N THR A 162 -28.26 32.00 3.70
CA THR A 162 -29.12 33.19 3.66
C THR A 162 -29.71 33.38 5.05
N ILE A 163 -29.36 34.48 5.73
CA ILE A 163 -30.00 34.85 7.00
C ILE A 163 -31.04 35.91 6.68
N PRO A 164 -32.35 35.61 6.78
CA PRO A 164 -33.38 36.64 6.65
C PRO A 164 -33.36 37.53 7.89
N LEU A 165 -33.05 38.82 7.72
CA LEU A 165 -33.24 39.82 8.76
C LEU A 165 -34.69 40.32 8.71
N LYS A 166 -35.45 40.11 9.79
CA LYS A 166 -36.71 40.83 10.00
C LYS A 166 -36.38 42.21 10.54
N VAL A 167 -36.65 43.25 9.76
CA VAL A 167 -36.62 44.64 10.24
C VAL A 167 -37.97 44.91 10.92
N GLY A 168 -37.94 45.39 12.17
CA GLY A 168 -39.15 45.88 12.82
C GLY A 168 -39.71 47.09 12.06
N GLU A 169 -41.03 47.13 11.86
CA GLU A 169 -41.72 48.20 11.16
C GLU A 169 -41.36 49.58 11.72
N TYR A 170 -40.67 50.40 10.92
CA TYR A 170 -40.57 51.84 11.17
C TYR A 170 -41.46 52.56 10.16
N GLY A 171 -42.77 52.48 10.37
CA GLY A 171 -43.80 53.47 9.99
C GLY A 171 -43.92 54.02 8.56
N LEU A 172 -43.02 53.72 7.63
CA LEU A 172 -43.00 54.25 6.26
C LEU A 172 -42.44 53.18 5.31
N GLY A 173 -43.15 52.05 5.17
CA GLY A 173 -43.26 51.26 3.93
C GLY A 173 -42.03 50.86 3.10
N PHE A 174 -40.78 50.91 3.58
CA PHE A 174 -39.61 50.49 2.80
C PHE A 174 -39.03 49.17 3.31
N ASN A 175 -39.06 48.14 2.46
CA ASN A 175 -38.34 46.89 2.68
C ASN A 175 -36.92 47.01 2.09
N ALA A 176 -35.90 47.12 2.93
CA ALA A 176 -34.52 46.98 2.50
C ALA A 176 -34.07 45.52 2.72
N SER A 177 -33.68 44.84 1.64
CA SER A 177 -33.06 43.52 1.71
C SER A 177 -31.54 43.67 1.61
N TRP A 178 -30.81 43.11 2.58
CA TRP A 178 -29.35 43.10 2.59
C TRP A 178 -28.87 41.65 2.45
N PHE A 179 -27.77 41.46 1.72
CA PHE A 179 -27.13 40.15 1.58
C PHE A 179 -25.72 40.23 2.16
N VAL A 180 -25.31 39.22 2.92
CA VAL A 180 -23.92 39.06 3.38
C VAL A 180 -23.33 37.88 2.62
N THR A 181 -22.36 38.15 1.75
CA THR A 181 -21.57 37.11 1.09
C THR A 181 -20.29 36.89 1.89
N LEU A 182 -20.19 35.77 2.60
CA LEU A 182 -18.97 35.41 3.31
C LEU A 182 -18.03 34.66 2.36
N TYR A 183 -16.79 35.15 2.25
CA TYR A 183 -15.70 34.40 1.63
C TYR A 183 -14.94 33.70 2.75
N ASN A 184 -14.78 32.38 2.60
CA ASN A 184 -14.05 31.49 3.50
C ASN A 184 -12.74 32.12 4.00
N THR A 185 -12.67 32.47 5.29
CA THR A 185 -11.51 32.22 6.15
C THR A 185 -11.99 32.06 7.61
N THR A 186 -11.16 31.39 8.41
CA THR A 186 -11.42 30.63 9.64
C THR A 186 -11.94 31.37 10.89
N THR A 187 -12.46 32.60 10.79
CA THR A 187 -13.05 33.32 11.95
C THR A 187 -14.03 34.39 11.47
N TYR A 188 -15.23 34.44 12.07
CA TYR A 188 -16.21 35.50 11.85
C TYR A 188 -16.48 36.27 13.15
N GLU A 189 -16.65 37.59 13.04
CA GLU A 189 -17.22 38.46 14.07
C GLU A 189 -18.43 39.14 13.44
N VAL A 190 -19.65 38.87 13.95
CA VAL A 190 -20.88 39.46 13.41
C VAL A 190 -21.06 40.85 14.03
N LEU A 191 -20.76 41.89 13.25
CA LEU A 191 -21.05 43.27 13.63
C LEU A 191 -22.46 43.64 13.14
N ALA A 192 -23.43 43.64 14.05
CA ALA A 192 -24.72 44.28 13.79
C ALA A 192 -24.59 45.78 14.09
N GLU A 193 -24.61 46.63 13.06
CA GLU A 193 -24.70 48.08 13.24
C GLU A 193 -26.15 48.48 13.54
N ARG A 194 -26.37 49.18 14.66
CA ARG A 194 -27.65 49.82 14.96
C ARG A 194 -27.53 51.30 14.56
N THR A 195 -28.09 51.69 13.43
CA THR A 195 -28.24 53.09 13.06
C THR A 195 -29.45 53.67 13.80
N GLN A 196 -29.22 54.55 14.78
CA GLN A 196 -30.26 55.41 15.32
C GLN A 196 -30.14 56.79 14.70
N ARG A 197 -31.25 57.30 14.17
CA ARG A 197 -31.35 58.65 13.63
C ARG A 197 -31.85 59.57 14.74
N THR A 198 -30.96 60.35 15.35
CA THR A 198 -31.35 61.49 16.18
C THR A 198 -30.94 62.76 15.45
N GLY A 199 -31.92 63.53 14.95
CA GLY A 199 -31.73 64.90 14.45
C GLY A 199 -30.61 65.09 13.43
N GLY A 200 -30.88 64.82 12.15
CA GLY A 200 -30.17 65.47 11.03
C GLY A 200 -28.71 65.07 10.72
N SER A 201 -28.05 64.20 11.48
CA SER A 201 -26.69 63.72 11.16
C SER A 201 -26.51 62.24 11.54
N CYS A 202 -25.89 61.46 10.64
CA CYS A 202 -25.65 60.03 10.83
C CYS A 202 -24.24 59.83 11.41
N GLN A 203 -24.12 59.37 12.66
CA GLN A 203 -22.84 58.94 13.22
C GLN A 203 -22.93 57.49 13.70
N SER A 204 -22.00 56.64 13.23
CA SER A 204 -21.84 55.27 13.70
C SER A 204 -20.96 55.25 14.95
N GLN A 205 -21.41 54.58 16.01
CA GLN A 205 -20.62 54.32 17.22
C GLN A 205 -20.50 52.80 17.40
N VAL A 206 -19.27 52.29 17.33
CA VAL A 206 -18.94 50.86 17.46
C VAL A 206 -18.71 50.52 18.94
N ARG A 207 -19.55 49.65 19.53
CA ARG A 207 -19.25 49.03 20.85
C ARG A 207 -18.80 47.58 20.66
N ARG A 208 -17.56 47.28 21.06
CA ARG A 208 -16.98 45.93 21.08
C ARG A 208 -17.34 45.20 22.38
N ARG A 209 -17.83 43.96 22.31
CA ARG A 209 -17.86 43.05 23.46
C ARG A 209 -16.96 41.85 23.13
N LYS A 210 -15.78 41.78 23.75
CA LYS A 210 -14.84 40.65 23.59
C LYS A 210 -15.43 39.41 24.27
N GLU A 211 -15.75 38.37 23.52
CA GLU A 211 -15.90 37.02 24.09
C GLU A 211 -14.57 36.28 23.90
N ARG A 212 -13.91 35.96 25.03
CA ARG A 212 -12.62 35.27 25.07
C ARG A 212 -12.86 33.77 24.84
N GLN A 213 -12.41 33.23 23.71
CA GLN A 213 -11.98 31.83 23.65
C GLN A 213 -10.45 31.74 23.71
N LYS A 214 -9.96 30.81 24.53
CA LYS A 214 -8.56 30.62 24.89
C LYS A 214 -7.83 29.79 23.83
N HIS A 215 -6.66 30.32 23.43
CA HIS A 215 -5.54 29.68 22.69
C HIS A 215 -5.86 29.45 21.20
N GLN A 216 -5.07 29.87 20.21
CA GLN A 216 -3.61 29.88 20.11
C GLN A 216 -3.15 30.94 19.07
N LYS A 217 -1.92 31.41 19.26
CA LYS A 217 -1.21 32.54 18.63
C LYS A 217 -1.20 32.53 17.08
N CYS A 218 -1.67 33.60 16.44
CA CYS A 218 -1.22 34.13 15.13
C CYS A 218 -1.73 35.58 14.91
N ASP A 219 -0.82 36.52 14.64
CA ASP A 219 -1.05 37.88 14.09
C ASP A 219 -1.09 37.85 12.54
N PRO A 220 -1.44 38.92 11.78
CA PRO A 220 -2.16 40.14 12.13
C PRO A 220 -3.50 40.31 11.35
N ILE A 221 -4.26 41.30 11.80
CA ILE A 221 -5.57 41.76 11.36
C ILE A 221 -5.64 42.00 9.83
N THR A 222 -6.50 41.25 9.14
CA THR A 222 -7.01 41.66 7.81
C THR A 222 -8.36 42.34 8.02
N ARG A 223 -8.42 43.68 7.91
CA ARG A 223 -9.69 44.41 7.92
C ARG A 223 -10.37 44.22 6.56
N PHE A 224 -11.55 43.61 6.54
CA PHE A 224 -12.41 43.61 5.36
C PHE A 224 -13.45 44.73 5.47
N PHE A 225 -13.64 45.44 4.35
CA PHE A 225 -14.73 46.40 4.20
C PHE A 225 -16.03 45.63 3.88
N ILE A 226 -17.08 45.88 4.66
CA ILE A 226 -18.44 45.50 4.28
C ILE A 226 -18.88 46.48 3.19
N SER A 227 -18.99 46.02 1.94
CA SER A 227 -19.63 46.81 0.88
C SER A 227 -21.14 46.69 1.06
N LEU A 228 -21.77 47.67 1.73
CA LEU A 228 -23.22 47.83 1.69
C LEU A 228 -23.59 48.56 0.39
N SER A 229 -24.02 47.82 -0.62
CA SER A 229 -24.66 48.41 -1.79
C SER A 229 -26.15 48.56 -1.49
N CYS A 230 -26.61 49.80 -1.27
CA CYS A 230 -28.03 50.09 -1.15
C CYS A 230 -28.65 50.08 -2.56
N LEU A 231 -29.36 49.01 -2.93
CA LEU A 231 -30.20 49.00 -4.12
C LEU A 231 -31.55 49.63 -3.75
N THR A 232 -31.65 50.94 -3.90
CA THR A 232 -32.95 51.62 -3.84
C THR A 232 -33.68 51.40 -5.17
N SER A 233 -34.68 50.52 -5.19
CA SER A 233 -35.69 50.55 -6.25
C SER A 233 -36.68 51.67 -5.92
N PHE A 234 -36.69 52.72 -6.72
CA PHE A 234 -37.76 53.72 -6.68
C PHE A 234 -38.94 53.21 -7.53
N PRO A 235 -40.17 53.18 -7.01
CA PRO A 235 -41.34 53.06 -7.88
C PRO A 235 -41.48 54.35 -8.70
N LEU A 236 -41.60 54.20 -10.03
CA LEU A 236 -42.04 55.29 -10.91
C LEU A 236 -43.45 55.71 -10.48
N ILE A 237 -43.61 56.99 -10.12
CA ILE A 237 -44.92 57.61 -9.94
C ILE A 237 -45.26 58.35 -11.23
N GLN A 238 -46.34 57.86 -11.88
CA GLN A 238 -47.03 58.25 -13.12
C GLN A 238 -46.31 58.03 -14.45
#